data_AF-W3RRA6-F1
#
_entry.id   AF-W3RRA6-F1
#
_cell.length_a   1.000
_cell.length_b   1.000
_cell.length_c   1.000
_cell.angle_alpha   90.00
_cell.angle_beta   90.00
_cell.angle_gamma   90.00
#
_symmetry.space_group_name_H-M   'P 1'
#
loop_
_entity.id
_entity.type
_entity.pdbx_description
1 polymer ?
#
loop_
_entity_poly.entity_id
_entity_poly.type
_entity_poly.pdbx_seq_one_letter_code
_entity_poly.pdbx_strand_id
1 'polypeptide(L)'
;MSIEIEAEEESESGPCECCGRVSRKVWGMARRDGKELAAFSVYWTKEYVGEQGADFDFIFGRFDEDATAEDRSVISLLYRNDREALSFIVVDGEDSSVPTSLAAHALKREEVIGHPIAADVFAICYAILLQDPRVAELNKPNGQHFRTGTVSLH
;
A
#
# COMPACT_ATOMS: atom_id res chain seq x y z
N MET A 1 5.89 -6.14 20.93
CA MET A 1 6.77 -5.32 20.07
C MET A 1 5.91 -4.80 18.93
N SER A 2 5.83 -3.49 18.74
CA SER A 2 4.97 -2.83 17.74
C SER A 2 5.79 -2.35 16.55
N ILE A 3 5.15 -2.27 15.37
CA ILE A 3 5.70 -1.56 14.22
C ILE A 3 5.46 -0.06 14.40
N GLU A 4 6.46 0.75 14.08
CA GLU A 4 6.40 2.22 14.04
C GLU A 4 6.47 2.69 12.59
N ILE A 5 5.62 3.66 12.23
CA ILE A 5 5.59 4.24 10.89
C ILE A 5 6.19 5.64 10.89
N GLU A 6 7.26 5.83 10.13
CA GLU A 6 7.81 7.14 9.81
C GLU A 6 7.34 7.56 8.42
N ALA A 7 6.58 8.65 8.37
CA ALA A 7 6.15 9.26 7.13
C ALA A 7 7.28 10.10 6.51
N GLU A 8 7.54 9.94 5.21
CA GLU A 8 8.51 10.75 4.49
C GLU A 8 7.82 11.76 3.57
N GLU A 9 7.34 11.32 2.42
CA GLU A 9 6.77 12.20 1.39
C GLU A 9 5.48 11.64 0.80
N GLU A 10 4.78 12.49 0.07
CA GLU A 10 3.56 12.16 -0.66
C GLU A 10 3.52 12.90 -1.99
N SER A 11 2.79 12.34 -2.94
CA SER A 11 2.53 12.98 -4.22
C SER A 11 1.12 12.69 -4.71
N GLU A 12 0.62 13.58 -5.56
CA GLU A 12 -0.60 13.35 -6.32
C GLU A 12 -0.29 13.36 -7.81
N SER A 13 -1.02 12.56 -8.57
CA SER A 13 -0.93 12.52 -10.02
C SER A 13 -2.30 12.62 -10.67
N GLY A 14 -2.31 13.18 -11.88
CA GLY A 14 -3.53 13.47 -12.63
C GLY A 14 -3.93 14.96 -12.57
N PRO A 15 -5.17 15.29 -12.96
CA PRO A 15 -6.21 14.35 -13.39
C PRO A 15 -5.83 13.58 -14.66
N CYS A 16 -6.17 12.28 -14.75
CA CYS A 16 -5.94 11.51 -15.98
C CYS A 16 -6.73 12.12 -17.14
N GLU A 17 -6.11 12.29 -18.32
CA GLU A 17 -6.82 12.69 -19.54
C GLU A 17 -7.93 11.69 -19.92
N CYS A 18 -7.79 10.43 -19.52
CA CYS A 18 -8.69 9.33 -19.81
C CYS A 18 -9.99 9.33 -19.00
N CYS A 19 -9.93 9.68 -17.71
CA CYS A 19 -11.04 9.50 -16.77
C CYS A 19 -11.21 10.65 -15.78
N GLY A 20 -10.35 11.67 -15.83
CA GLY A 20 -10.37 12.83 -14.94
C GLY A 20 -9.99 12.54 -13.48
N ARG A 21 -9.61 11.30 -13.15
CA ARG A 21 -9.33 10.91 -11.76
C ARG A 21 -7.95 11.34 -11.29
N VAL A 22 -7.86 11.63 -10.00
CA VAL A 22 -6.61 11.95 -9.29
C VAL A 22 -6.21 10.77 -8.45
N SER A 23 -4.94 10.38 -8.54
CA SER A 23 -4.34 9.37 -7.68
C SER A 23 -3.41 10.00 -6.66
N ARG A 24 -3.25 9.34 -5.52
CA ARG A 24 -2.34 9.73 -4.45
C ARG A 24 -1.37 8.60 -4.18
N LYS A 25 -0.12 8.97 -3.91
CA LYS A 25 0.94 8.06 -3.44
C LYS A 25 1.54 8.63 -2.17
N VAL A 26 1.77 7.80 -1.17
CA VAL A 26 2.54 8.14 0.02
C VAL A 26 3.65 7.13 0.21
N TRP A 27 4.76 7.52 0.82
CA TRP A 27 5.83 6.60 1.19
C TRP A 27 6.50 6.99 2.50
N GLY A 28 7.28 6.06 3.01
CA GLY A 28 8.03 6.21 4.25
C GLY A 28 8.68 4.90 4.68
N MET A 29 9.02 4.83 5.96
CA MET A 29 9.75 3.71 6.56
C MET A 29 8.95 3.06 7.69
N ALA A 30 8.92 1.72 7.70
CA ALA A 30 8.43 0.92 8.81
C ALA A 30 9.60 0.42 9.66
N ARG A 31 9.53 0.64 10.96
CA ARG A 31 10.56 0.24 11.93
C ARG A 31 10.03 -0.71 12.99
N ARG A 32 10.93 -1.54 13.51
CA ARG A 32 10.71 -2.37 14.70
C ARG A 32 11.89 -2.21 15.63
N ASP A 33 11.61 -1.80 16.87
CA ASP A 33 12.64 -1.60 17.91
C ASP A 33 13.77 -0.68 17.44
N GLY A 34 13.41 0.40 16.72
CA GLY A 34 14.35 1.38 16.15
C GLY A 34 15.11 0.92 14.90
N LYS A 35 14.87 -0.31 14.41
CA LYS A 35 15.50 -0.83 13.18
C LYS A 35 14.54 -0.77 12.00
N GLU A 36 15.07 -0.38 10.84
CA GLU A 36 14.33 -0.37 9.58
C GLU A 36 14.03 -1.79 9.13
N LEU A 37 12.75 -2.01 8.78
CA LEU A 37 12.23 -3.31 8.37
C LEU A 37 11.75 -3.28 6.92
N ALA A 38 11.09 -2.19 6.52
CA ALA A 38 10.65 -2.01 5.15
C ALA A 38 10.48 -0.53 4.79
N ALA A 39 10.92 -0.15 3.59
CA ALA A 39 10.38 1.04 2.95
C ALA A 39 9.01 0.68 2.36
N PHE A 40 8.02 1.53 2.55
CA PHE A 40 6.67 1.29 2.03
C PHE A 40 6.25 2.38 1.05
N SER A 41 5.37 2.02 0.12
CA SER A 41 4.55 2.98 -0.59
C SER A 41 3.10 2.51 -0.68
N VAL A 42 2.17 3.45 -0.57
CA VAL A 42 0.74 3.18 -0.72
C VAL A 42 0.20 4.08 -1.83
N TYR A 43 -0.48 3.48 -2.80
CA TYR A 43 -1.03 4.16 -3.97
C TYR A 43 -2.52 3.88 -4.10
N TRP A 44 -3.32 4.90 -4.38
CA TRP A 44 -4.75 4.74 -4.61
C TRP A 44 -5.32 5.87 -5.46
N THR A 45 -6.49 5.63 -6.04
CA THR A 45 -7.27 6.67 -6.71
C THR A 45 -8.25 7.30 -5.74
N LYS A 46 -8.13 8.61 -5.50
CA LYS A 46 -8.95 9.38 -4.55
C LYS A 46 -10.41 9.22 -4.90
N GLU A 47 -11.28 9.11 -3.89
CA GLU A 47 -12.73 8.90 -4.05
C GLU A 47 -13.16 7.55 -4.66
N TYR A 48 -12.22 6.74 -5.19
CA TYR A 48 -12.50 5.43 -5.81
C TYR A 48 -11.94 4.26 -5.01
N VAL A 49 -11.46 4.49 -3.78
CA VAL A 49 -10.94 3.45 -2.88
C VAL A 49 -11.94 2.29 -2.70
N GLY A 50 -13.23 2.61 -2.70
CA GLY A 50 -14.27 1.58 -2.56
C GLY A 50 -14.43 0.63 -3.73
N GLU A 51 -14.10 1.10 -4.93
CA GLU A 51 -14.21 0.33 -6.15
C GLU A 51 -12.88 -0.33 -6.53
N GLN A 52 -11.77 0.37 -6.27
CA GLN A 52 -10.44 0.00 -6.74
C GLN A 52 -9.49 -0.43 -5.63
N GLY A 53 -9.78 -0.07 -4.39
CA GLY A 53 -8.89 -0.31 -3.26
C GLY A 53 -7.66 0.59 -3.27
N ALA A 54 -6.56 0.04 -2.77
CA ALA A 54 -5.23 0.65 -2.81
C ALA A 54 -4.18 -0.44 -3.04
N ASP A 55 -3.02 -0.04 -3.53
CA ASP A 55 -1.86 -0.89 -3.70
C ASP A 55 -0.86 -0.56 -2.60
N PHE A 56 -0.39 -1.59 -1.90
CA PHE A 56 0.63 -1.51 -0.86
C PHE A 56 1.86 -2.24 -1.37
N ASP A 57 2.94 -1.50 -1.55
CA ASP A 57 4.22 -2.04 -2.01
C ASP A 57 5.28 -1.85 -0.93
N PHE A 58 6.09 -2.87 -0.71
CA PHE A 58 7.17 -2.87 0.28
C PHE A 58 8.50 -3.26 -0.36
N ILE A 59 9.56 -2.54 0.00
CA ILE A 59 10.93 -3.06 -0.08
C ILE A 59 11.26 -3.55 1.32
N PHE A 60 11.22 -4.86 1.51
CA PHE A 60 11.38 -5.51 2.81
C PHE A 60 12.80 -6.05 2.95
N GLY A 61 13.46 -5.81 4.09
CA GLY A 61 14.80 -6.33 4.34
C GLY A 61 15.67 -5.39 5.16
N ARG A 62 16.99 -5.52 5.00
CA ARG A 62 17.96 -4.67 5.72
C ARG A 62 18.21 -3.35 4.99
N PHE A 63 18.37 -2.29 5.76
CA PHE A 63 18.71 -0.93 5.30
C PHE A 63 19.90 -0.32 6.05
N ASP A 64 20.58 -1.12 6.87
CA ASP A 64 21.80 -0.68 7.57
C ASP A 64 22.98 -0.42 6.60
N GLU A 65 24.08 0.15 7.11
CA GLU A 65 25.21 0.64 6.30
C GLU A 65 25.85 -0.42 5.39
N ASP A 66 25.75 -1.70 5.76
CA ASP A 66 26.31 -2.83 5.01
C ASP A 66 25.28 -3.50 4.09
N ALA A 67 24.02 -3.05 4.09
CA ALA A 67 22.95 -3.66 3.34
C ALA A 67 23.01 -3.29 1.84
N THR A 68 22.67 -4.26 1.00
CA THR A 68 22.64 -4.12 -0.46
C THR A 68 21.24 -4.40 -1.01
N ALA A 69 21.06 -4.34 -2.33
CA ALA A 69 19.81 -4.78 -2.95
C ALA A 69 19.55 -6.29 -2.72
N GLU A 70 20.58 -7.12 -2.58
CA GLU A 70 20.47 -8.57 -2.31
C GLU A 70 19.83 -8.86 -0.95
N ASP A 71 19.95 -7.93 0.00
CA ASP A 71 19.36 -8.05 1.34
C ASP A 71 17.89 -7.64 1.39
N ARG A 72 17.28 -7.36 0.23
CA ARG A 72 15.95 -6.76 0.11
C ARG A 72 15.09 -7.47 -0.92
N SER A 73 13.79 -7.47 -0.68
CA SER A 73 12.81 -8.03 -1.60
C SER A 73 11.58 -7.15 -1.72
N VAL A 74 11.01 -7.08 -2.93
CA VAL A 74 9.73 -6.42 -3.20
C VAL A 74 8.60 -7.36 -2.81
N ILE A 75 7.61 -6.83 -2.08
CA ILE A 75 6.36 -7.49 -1.73
C ILE A 75 5.21 -6.55 -2.03
N SER A 76 4.21 -7.04 -2.74
CA SER A 76 3.04 -6.24 -3.15
C SER A 76 1.74 -6.85 -2.63
N LEU A 77 0.82 -5.97 -2.22
CA LEU A 77 -0.49 -6.35 -1.74
C LEU A 77 -1.56 -5.43 -2.30
N LEU A 78 -2.69 -6.02 -2.62
CA LEU A 78 -3.93 -5.30 -2.90
C LEU A 78 -4.70 -5.14 -1.59
N TYR A 79 -5.02 -3.90 -1.25
CA TYR A 79 -5.96 -3.56 -0.19
C TYR A 79 -7.36 -3.43 -0.76
N ARG A 80 -8.35 -4.06 -0.12
CA ARG A 80 -9.76 -3.87 -0.44
C ARG A 80 -10.52 -3.56 0.85
N ASN A 81 -11.31 -2.49 0.79
CA ASN A 81 -12.25 -2.10 1.82
C ASN A 81 -13.66 -2.38 1.28
N ASP A 82 -14.08 -3.64 1.37
CA ASP A 82 -15.48 -3.96 1.14
C ASP A 82 -16.28 -3.63 2.42
N ARG A 83 -17.59 -3.45 2.29
CA ARG A 83 -18.46 -2.97 3.39
C ARG A 83 -18.45 -3.87 4.63
N GLU A 84 -17.88 -5.07 4.53
CA GLU A 84 -17.94 -6.11 5.56
C GLU A 84 -16.57 -6.35 6.21
N ALA A 85 -15.46 -6.17 5.47
CA ALA A 85 -14.12 -6.36 5.99
C ALA A 85 -13.02 -5.58 5.24
N LEU A 86 -11.99 -5.24 6.01
CA LEU A 86 -10.69 -4.86 5.48
C LEU A 86 -9.96 -6.13 5.05
N SER A 87 -9.51 -6.19 3.80
CA SER A 87 -8.72 -7.32 3.30
C SER A 87 -7.43 -6.86 2.62
N PHE A 88 -6.38 -7.64 2.88
CA PHE A 88 -5.09 -7.54 2.21
C PHE A 88 -4.85 -8.82 1.44
N ILE A 89 -4.56 -8.71 0.15
CA ILE A 89 -4.34 -9.82 -0.75
C ILE A 89 -2.91 -9.67 -1.27
N VAL A 90 -2.00 -10.55 -0.84
CA VAL A 90 -0.65 -10.60 -1.41
C VAL A 90 -0.72 -10.97 -2.89
N VAL A 91 -0.05 -10.21 -3.73
CA VAL A 91 0.11 -10.47 -5.17
C VAL A 91 1.59 -10.65 -5.49
N ASP A 92 1.90 -10.99 -6.74
CA ASP A 92 3.29 -11.14 -7.16
C ASP A 92 3.97 -9.76 -7.20
N GLY A 93 5.16 -9.66 -6.60
CA GLY A 93 5.89 -8.39 -6.49
C GLY A 93 6.35 -7.81 -7.83
N GLU A 94 6.30 -8.59 -8.92
CA GLU A 94 6.62 -8.11 -10.27
C GLU A 94 5.60 -7.08 -10.78
N ASP A 95 4.38 -7.09 -10.22
CA ASP A 95 3.33 -6.11 -10.55
C ASP A 95 3.50 -4.77 -9.78
N SER A 96 4.54 -4.66 -8.95
CA SER A 96 4.80 -3.48 -8.12
C SER A 96 5.14 -2.23 -8.93
N SER A 97 4.69 -1.07 -8.45
CA SER A 97 5.10 0.24 -8.98
C SER A 97 6.43 0.74 -8.42
N VAL A 98 7.05 -0.02 -7.51
CA VAL A 98 8.27 0.37 -6.80
C VAL A 98 9.52 0.08 -7.65
N PRO A 99 10.56 0.94 -7.60
CA PRO A 99 11.79 0.68 -8.34
C PRO A 99 12.47 -0.62 -7.93
N THR A 100 12.55 -1.57 -8.87
CA THR A 100 13.23 -2.86 -8.66
C THR A 100 14.74 -2.72 -8.45
N SER A 101 15.34 -1.56 -8.74
CA SER A 101 16.76 -1.31 -8.45
C SER A 101 17.10 -1.32 -6.95
N LEU A 102 16.09 -1.24 -6.08
CA LEU A 102 16.27 -1.21 -4.62
C LEU A 102 16.20 -2.61 -3.97
N ALA A 103 15.92 -3.66 -4.74
CA ALA A 103 15.80 -5.03 -4.25
C ALA A 103 16.19 -6.04 -5.33
N ALA A 104 16.92 -7.10 -4.98
CA ALA A 104 17.33 -8.13 -5.94
C ALA A 104 16.19 -9.06 -6.35
N HIS A 105 15.13 -9.13 -5.54
CA HIS A 105 14.05 -10.11 -5.70
C HIS A 105 12.69 -9.44 -5.60
N ALA A 106 11.76 -9.84 -6.46
CA ALA A 106 10.34 -9.62 -6.28
C ALA A 106 9.71 -10.94 -5.83
N LEU A 107 9.17 -10.98 -4.61
CA LEU A 107 8.60 -12.21 -4.08
C LEU A 107 7.24 -12.49 -4.72
N LYS A 108 7.01 -13.75 -5.05
CA LYS A 108 5.68 -14.25 -5.43
C LYS A 108 4.81 -14.43 -4.21
N ARG A 109 3.49 -14.49 -4.45
CA ARG A 109 2.52 -14.74 -3.39
C ARG A 109 2.85 -15.99 -2.55
N GLU A 110 3.28 -17.07 -3.18
CA GLU A 110 3.58 -18.34 -2.49
C GLU A 110 4.84 -18.26 -1.62
N GLU A 111 5.74 -17.31 -1.88
CA GLU A 111 6.97 -17.10 -1.11
C GLU A 111 6.72 -16.23 0.14
N VAL A 112 5.55 -15.57 0.19
CA VAL A 112 5.10 -14.76 1.32
C VAL A 112 4.10 -15.54 2.17
N ILE A 113 3.01 -16.03 1.56
CA ILE A 113 1.92 -16.69 2.28
C ILE A 113 2.37 -18.03 2.86
N GLY A 114 2.13 -18.23 4.16
CA GLY A 114 2.57 -19.43 4.88
C GLY A 114 4.03 -19.39 5.36
N HIS A 115 4.76 -18.32 5.03
CA HIS A 115 6.12 -18.06 5.50
C HIS A 115 6.15 -17.03 6.64
N PRO A 116 7.17 -17.03 7.51
CA PRO A 116 7.25 -16.12 8.66
C PRO A 116 7.15 -14.63 8.31
N ILE A 117 7.64 -14.25 7.12
CA ILE A 117 7.62 -12.86 6.62
C ILE A 117 6.20 -12.29 6.51
N ALA A 118 5.18 -13.13 6.28
CA ALA A 118 3.79 -12.67 6.18
C ALA A 118 3.32 -11.96 7.46
N ALA A 119 3.73 -12.44 8.63
CA ALA A 119 3.32 -11.82 9.90
C ALA A 119 3.82 -10.37 10.01
N ASP A 120 5.05 -10.13 9.55
CA ASP A 120 5.65 -8.80 9.55
C ASP A 120 5.00 -7.89 8.52
N VAL A 121 4.78 -8.40 7.30
CA VAL A 121 4.11 -7.68 6.21
C VAL A 121 2.72 -7.22 6.65
N PHE A 122 1.88 -8.13 7.19
CA PHE A 122 0.55 -7.74 7.65
C PHE A 122 0.61 -6.79 8.85
N ALA A 123 1.56 -6.96 9.78
CA ALA A 123 1.74 -6.02 10.88
C ALA A 123 2.08 -4.61 10.38
N ILE A 124 2.91 -4.48 9.34
CA ILE A 124 3.22 -3.20 8.69
C ILE A 124 1.95 -2.61 8.05
N CYS A 125 1.18 -3.39 7.29
CA CYS A 125 -0.09 -2.94 6.70
C CYS A 125 -1.03 -2.34 7.75
N TYR A 126 -1.25 -3.04 8.87
CA TYR A 126 -2.10 -2.53 9.95
C TYR A 126 -1.52 -1.29 10.62
N ALA A 127 -0.19 -1.24 10.81
CA ALA A 127 0.47 -0.08 11.39
C ALA A 127 0.33 1.17 10.50
N ILE A 128 0.46 1.02 9.17
CA ILE A 128 0.24 2.11 8.21
C ILE A 128 -1.19 2.65 8.33
N LEU A 129 -2.20 1.77 8.27
CA LEU A 129 -3.60 2.19 8.38
C LEU A 129 -3.94 2.86 9.73
N LEU A 130 -3.24 2.49 10.81
CA LEU A 130 -3.49 3.00 12.15
C LEU A 130 -2.73 4.30 12.47
N GLN A 131 -1.50 4.43 11.97
CA GLN A 131 -0.56 5.47 12.41
C GLN A 131 -0.35 6.57 11.38
N ASP A 132 -0.48 6.28 10.08
CA ASP A 132 -0.23 7.27 9.02
C ASP A 132 -1.52 8.04 8.69
N PRO A 133 -1.64 9.33 9.08
CA PRO A 133 -2.86 10.10 8.83
C PRO A 133 -3.08 10.38 7.33
N ARG A 134 -2.06 10.24 6.48
CA ARG A 134 -2.16 10.50 5.04
C ARG A 134 -3.04 9.47 4.33
N VAL A 135 -3.14 8.25 4.89
CA VAL A 135 -3.99 7.17 4.37
C VAL A 135 -5.37 7.09 5.05
N ALA A 136 -5.75 8.08 5.87
CA ALA A 136 -6.99 8.03 6.65
C ALA A 136 -8.27 7.83 5.80
N GLU A 137 -8.26 8.21 4.52
CA GLU A 137 -9.39 7.97 3.62
C GLU A 137 -9.57 6.48 3.25
N LEU A 138 -8.51 5.66 3.36
CA LEU A 138 -8.60 4.22 3.12
C LEU A 138 -9.50 3.52 4.14
N ASN A 139 -9.59 4.06 5.36
CA ASN A 139 -10.43 3.54 6.45
C ASN A 139 -11.90 3.97 6.37
N LYS A 140 -12.28 4.82 5.40
CA LYS A 140 -13.67 5.25 5.25
C LYS A 140 -14.47 4.13 4.57
N PRO A 141 -15.46 3.50 5.24
CA PRO A 141 -16.35 2.57 4.57
C PRO A 141 -17.07 3.30 3.44
N ASN A 142 -17.25 2.62 2.30
CA ASN A 142 -17.79 3.21 1.08
C ASN A 142 -19.04 4.07 1.32
N GLY A 143 -18.84 5.39 1.40
CA GLY A 143 -19.90 6.37 1.20
C GLY A 143 -20.35 6.25 -0.24
N GLN A 144 -21.64 5.99 -0.45
CA GLN A 144 -22.24 5.89 -1.76
C GLN A 144 -21.82 7.10 -2.60
N HIS A 145 -21.06 6.88 -3.68
CA HIS A 145 -21.26 7.68 -4.88
C HIS A 145 -22.68 7.36 -5.34
N PHE A 146 -23.67 8.05 -4.77
CA PHE A 146 -24.98 8.16 -5.38
C PHE A 146 -24.69 8.81 -6.73
N ARG A 147 -24.70 8.01 -7.80
CA ARG A 147 -24.94 8.53 -9.13
C ARG A 147 -26.27 9.27 -9.00
N THR A 148 -26.25 10.58 -8.83
CA THR A 148 -27.38 11.46 -9.13
C THR A 148 -27.61 11.37 -10.63
N GLY A 149 -28.16 10.24 -11.07
CA GLY A 149 -28.88 10.15 -12.31
C GLY A 149 -30.13 10.96 -12.11
N THR A 150 -30.08 12.23 -12.49
CA THR A 150 -31.28 13.01 -12.73
C THR A 150 -32.03 12.32 -13.86
N VAL A 151 -32.99 11.46 -13.53
CA VAL A 151 -34.03 11.06 -14.47
C VAL A 151 -34.91 12.29 -14.66
N SER A 152 -34.56 13.10 -15.66
CA SER A 152 -35.48 14.12 -16.16
C SER A 152 -36.66 13.41 -16.80
N LEU A 153 -37.79 13.38 -16.09
CA LEU A 153 -39.09 13.08 -16.67
C LEU A 153 -39.57 14.34 -17.40
N HIS A 154 -39.50 14.32 -18.73
CA HIS A 154 -40.34 15.14 -19.62
C HIS A 154 -40.82 14.27 -20.78
#